data_AF-A0A1U7P4S7-F1
#
_entry.id   AF-A0A1U7P4S7-F1
#
_cell.length_a   1.000
_cell.length_b   1.000
_cell.length_c   1.000
_cell.angle_alpha   90.00
_cell.angle_beta   90.00
_cell.angle_gamma   90.00
#
_symmetry.space_group_name_H-M   'P 1'
#
loop_
_entity.id
_entity.type
_entity.pdbx_description
1 polymer ?
#
loop_
_entity_poly.entity_id
_entity_poly.type
_entity_poly.pdbx_seq_one_letter_code
_entity_poly.pdbx_strand_id
1 'polypeptide(L)'
;MFQHILDSREIFLEDFAKKSNIALSTLGMYITGELDIARMRQATAERFIGTLGITDKEAWKLFHIPLPQQRSFRTFRPKPWGHGEDSRNLIELELKSPLHGEWTVPAGHIVQIDPDSTLEGIVITELDDGRLFALPAQLAAGRGRVMGQLVGALAAFKEK
;
A
#
# COMPACT_ATOMS: atom_id res chain seq x y z
N MET A 1 1.74 -5.72 -29.82
CA MET A 1 0.92 -4.83 -28.96
C MET A 1 1.71 -4.30 -27.76
N PHE A 2 2.33 -5.15 -26.95
CA PHE A 2 3.13 -4.71 -25.79
C PHE A 2 4.33 -3.81 -26.15
N GLN A 3 5.11 -4.15 -27.18
CA GLN A 3 6.22 -3.31 -27.65
C GLN A 3 5.77 -1.87 -27.99
N HIS A 4 4.64 -1.72 -28.68
CA HIS A 4 4.10 -0.41 -29.03
C HIS A 4 3.73 0.44 -27.80
N ILE A 5 3.30 -0.19 -26.70
CA ILE A 5 3.01 0.50 -25.44
C ILE A 5 4.31 1.00 -24.79
N LEU A 6 5.38 0.21 -24.85
CA LEU A 6 6.69 0.63 -24.36
C LEU A 6 7.24 1.78 -25.21
N ASP A 7 7.17 1.67 -26.54
CA ASP A 7 7.66 2.69 -27.47
C ASP A 7 6.93 4.03 -27.29
N SER A 8 5.59 4.00 -27.15
CA SER A 8 4.79 5.22 -26.94
C SER A 8 5.04 5.92 -25.59
N ARG A 9 5.74 5.25 -24.67
CA ARG A 9 6.12 5.79 -23.36
C ARG A 9 7.63 6.01 -23.23
N GLU A 10 8.38 5.86 -24.32
CA GLU A 10 9.85 5.97 -24.35
C GLU A 10 10.53 5.03 -23.34
N ILE A 11 9.95 3.85 -23.11
CA ILE A 11 10.48 2.84 -22.20
C ILE A 11 11.24 1.80 -23.01
N PHE A 12 12.55 1.68 -22.80
CA PHE A 12 13.34 0.60 -23.38
C PHE A 12 13.01 -0.74 -22.71
N LEU A 13 12.97 -1.81 -23.50
CA LEU A 13 12.61 -3.15 -23.02
C LEU A 13 13.59 -3.65 -21.94
N GLU A 14 14.87 -3.37 -22.09
CA GLU A 14 15.92 -3.75 -21.13
C GLU A 14 15.74 -3.05 -19.78
N ASP A 15 15.43 -1.75 -19.81
CA ASP A 15 15.13 -0.98 -18.61
C ASP A 15 13.86 -1.48 -17.93
N PHE A 16 12.83 -1.82 -18.71
CA PHE A 16 11.61 -2.41 -18.20
C PHE A 16 11.87 -3.77 -17.55
N ALA A 17 12.68 -4.63 -18.16
CA ALA A 17 13.08 -5.94 -17.62
C ALA A 17 13.77 -5.78 -16.26
N LYS A 18 14.72 -4.84 -16.17
CA LYS A 18 15.44 -4.53 -14.95
C LYS A 18 14.52 -4.00 -13.85
N LYS A 19 13.65 -3.04 -14.16
CA LYS A 19 12.73 -2.43 -13.18
C LYS A 19 11.65 -3.39 -12.70
N SER A 20 11.09 -4.20 -13.60
CA SER A 20 10.05 -5.19 -13.27
C SER A 20 10.59 -6.47 -12.64
N ASN A 21 11.92 -6.68 -12.69
CA ASN A 21 12.55 -7.95 -12.31
C ASN A 21 11.94 -9.16 -13.07
N ILE A 22 11.54 -8.95 -14.32
CA ILE A 22 11.08 -9.99 -15.24
C ILE A 22 12.21 -10.23 -16.24
N ALA A 23 12.59 -11.49 -16.45
CA ALA A 23 13.66 -11.84 -17.38
C ALA A 23 13.36 -11.30 -18.80
N LEU A 24 14.38 -10.75 -19.46
CA LEU A 24 14.25 -10.15 -20.79
C LEU A 24 13.72 -11.16 -21.82
N SER A 25 14.16 -12.42 -21.74
CA SER A 25 13.66 -13.51 -22.58
C SER A 25 12.16 -13.75 -22.38
N THR A 26 11.68 -13.69 -21.14
CA THR A 26 10.25 -13.83 -20.82
C THR A 26 9.43 -12.66 -21.39
N LEU A 27 9.92 -11.43 -21.27
CA LEU A 27 9.27 -10.28 -21.90
C LEU A 27 9.27 -10.39 -23.42
N GLY A 28 10.37 -10.88 -24.02
CA GLY A 28 10.46 -11.21 -25.44
C GLY A 28 9.35 -12.16 -25.89
N MET A 29 9.11 -13.25 -25.13
CA MET A 29 8.03 -14.20 -25.42
C MET A 29 6.63 -13.58 -25.35
N TYR A 30 6.40 -12.61 -24.46
CA TYR A 30 5.13 -11.84 -24.45
C TYR A 30 5.00 -10.89 -25.64
N ILE A 31 6.11 -10.32 -26.14
CA ILE A 31 6.12 -9.45 -27.31
C ILE A 31 5.82 -10.24 -28.59
N THR A 32 6.44 -11.41 -28.74
CA THR A 32 6.25 -12.30 -29.90
C THR A 32 4.91 -13.03 -29.87
N GLY A 33 4.23 -13.04 -28.71
CA GLY A 33 2.94 -13.71 -28.51
C GLY A 33 3.06 -15.21 -28.21
N GLU A 34 4.27 -15.72 -28.00
CA GLU A 34 4.51 -17.09 -27.53
C GLU A 34 3.92 -17.32 -26.13
N LEU A 35 3.99 -16.30 -25.28
CA LEU A 35 3.27 -16.27 -24.01
C LEU A 35 2.11 -15.28 -24.08
N ASP A 36 0.97 -15.70 -23.54
CA ASP A 36 -0.22 -14.87 -23.43
C ASP A 36 -0.14 -13.99 -22.16
N ILE A 37 -0.18 -12.67 -22.35
CA ILE A 37 -0.18 -11.69 -21.25
C ILE A 37 -1.38 -11.93 -20.33
N ALA A 38 -2.54 -12.31 -20.87
CA ALA A 38 -3.74 -12.60 -20.07
C ALA A 38 -3.55 -13.78 -19.12
N ARG A 39 -2.57 -14.64 -19.36
CA ARG A 39 -2.26 -15.82 -18.54
C ARG A 39 -1.04 -15.62 -17.64
N MET A 40 -0.57 -14.38 -17.46
CA MET A 40 0.49 -14.08 -16.48
C MET A 40 0.09 -14.59 -15.09
N ARG A 41 1.06 -15.17 -14.38
CA ARG A 41 0.89 -15.47 -12.95
C ARG A 41 0.73 -14.17 -12.17
N GLN A 42 -0.08 -14.19 -11.12
CA GLN A 42 -0.40 -13.03 -10.26
C GLN A 42 0.85 -12.21 -9.88
N ALA A 43 1.90 -12.85 -9.33
CA ALA A 43 3.13 -12.15 -8.94
C ALA A 43 3.90 -11.51 -10.11
N THR A 44 3.76 -12.04 -11.32
CA THR A 44 4.33 -11.45 -12.54
C THR A 44 3.47 -10.31 -13.05
N ALA A 45 2.13 -10.47 -13.06
CA ALA A 45 1.20 -9.40 -13.41
C ALA A 45 1.37 -8.19 -12.47
N GLU A 46 1.57 -8.42 -11.18
CA GLU A 46 1.79 -7.36 -10.21
C GLU A 46 3.04 -6.52 -10.50
N ARG A 47 4.17 -7.18 -10.75
CA ARG A 47 5.42 -6.50 -11.15
C ARG A 47 5.29 -5.81 -12.49
N PHE A 48 4.63 -6.45 -13.45
CA PHE A 48 4.42 -5.94 -14.80
C PHE A 48 3.57 -4.66 -14.80
N ILE A 49 2.38 -4.70 -14.21
CA ILE A 49 1.46 -3.55 -14.15
C ILE A 49 2.05 -2.45 -13.25
N GLY A 50 2.68 -2.83 -12.13
CA GLY A 50 3.36 -1.90 -11.23
C GLY A 50 4.45 -1.09 -11.94
N THR A 51 5.25 -1.74 -12.78
CA THR A 51 6.34 -1.09 -13.54
C THR A 51 5.80 -0.18 -14.65
N LEU A 52 4.66 -0.52 -15.26
CA LEU A 52 3.99 0.34 -16.24
C LEU A 52 3.40 1.60 -15.62
N GLY A 53 3.21 1.64 -14.29
CA GLY A 53 2.66 2.80 -13.59
C GLY A 53 1.21 3.09 -13.99
N ILE A 54 0.44 2.06 -14.34
CA ILE A 54 -0.98 2.18 -14.72
C ILE A 54 -1.87 1.45 -13.72
N THR A 55 -3.17 1.74 -13.76
CA THR A 55 -4.18 1.03 -12.97
C THR A 55 -4.46 -0.36 -13.54
N ASP A 56 -4.96 -1.28 -12.71
CA ASP A 56 -5.38 -2.61 -13.17
C ASP A 56 -6.44 -2.55 -14.28
N LYS A 57 -7.40 -1.62 -14.16
CA LYS A 57 -8.47 -1.44 -15.15
C LYS A 57 -7.94 -0.93 -16.49
N GLU A 58 -6.96 -0.02 -16.48
CA GLU A 58 -6.29 0.41 -17.70
C GLU A 58 -5.51 -0.74 -18.33
N ALA A 59 -4.80 -1.54 -17.54
CA ALA A 59 -4.10 -2.72 -18.03
C ALA A 59 -5.07 -3.71 -18.69
N TRP A 60 -6.23 -3.98 -18.08
CA TRP A 60 -7.25 -4.86 -18.66
C TRP A 60 -7.74 -4.39 -20.03
N LYS A 61 -7.93 -3.07 -20.19
CA LYS A 61 -8.34 -2.47 -21.46
C LYS A 61 -7.22 -2.52 -22.49
N LEU A 62 -6.01 -2.12 -22.11
CA LEU A 62 -4.85 -2.04 -23.01
C LEU A 62 -4.40 -3.41 -23.53
N PHE A 63 -4.48 -4.44 -22.68
CA PHE A 63 -4.05 -5.79 -23.02
C PHE A 63 -5.22 -6.73 -23.35
N HIS A 64 -6.44 -6.21 -23.47
CA HIS A 64 -7.66 -6.95 -23.76
C HIS A 64 -7.85 -8.20 -22.88
N ILE A 65 -7.60 -8.05 -21.57
CA ILE A 65 -7.64 -9.16 -20.61
C ILE A 65 -9.09 -9.64 -20.45
N PRO A 66 -9.42 -10.90 -20.80
CA PRO A 66 -10.79 -11.39 -20.71
C PRO A 66 -11.25 -11.51 -19.25
N LEU A 67 -12.55 -11.32 -19.02
CA LEU A 67 -13.17 -11.31 -17.68
C LEU A 67 -12.73 -12.48 -16.77
N PRO A 68 -12.64 -13.74 -17.25
CA PRO A 68 -12.20 -14.86 -16.41
C PRO A 68 -10.76 -14.69 -15.88
N GLN A 69 -9.87 -14.01 -16.60
CA GLN A 69 -8.47 -13.81 -16.18
C GLN A 69 -8.24 -12.52 -15.38
N GLN A 70 -9.17 -11.56 -15.37
CA GLN A 70 -9.00 -10.29 -14.63
C GLN A 70 -8.77 -10.50 -13.13
N ARG A 71 -9.36 -11.56 -12.54
CA ARG A 71 -9.15 -11.90 -11.12
C ARG A 71 -7.71 -12.31 -10.80
N SER A 72 -7.02 -12.96 -11.73
CA SER A 72 -5.61 -13.38 -11.60
C SER A 72 -4.61 -12.41 -12.22
N PHE A 73 -5.10 -11.44 -13.00
CA PHE A 73 -4.31 -10.39 -13.62
C PHE A 73 -4.64 -9.06 -12.92
N ARG A 74 -4.30 -8.95 -11.64
CA ARG A 74 -4.55 -7.74 -10.84
C ARG A 74 -3.35 -7.42 -9.97
N THR A 75 -3.34 -6.28 -9.32
CA THR A 75 -2.34 -5.93 -8.31
C THR A 75 -3.00 -5.78 -6.94
N PHE A 76 -2.23 -5.99 -5.87
CA PHE A 76 -2.67 -5.70 -4.51
C PHE A 76 -2.29 -4.28 -4.08
N ARG A 77 -2.04 -3.39 -5.05
CA ARG A 77 -1.87 -1.96 -4.78
C ARG A 77 -3.21 -1.38 -4.27
N PRO A 78 -3.16 -0.36 -3.41
CA PRO A 78 -4.36 0.32 -2.92
C PRO A 78 -5.14 0.95 -4.07
N LYS A 79 -6.40 1.29 -3.81
CA LYS A 79 -7.23 2.02 -4.78
C LYS A 79 -6.64 3.42 -4.99
N PRO A 80 -6.75 4.02 -6.19
CA PRO A 80 -7.39 3.50 -7.41
C PRO A 80 -6.47 2.62 -8.28
N TRP A 81 -5.22 2.39 -7.86
CA TRP A 81 -4.18 1.75 -8.67
C TRP A 81 -4.36 0.24 -8.83
N GLY A 82 -4.85 -0.42 -7.79
CA GLY A 82 -5.07 -1.86 -7.79
C GLY A 82 -6.37 -2.28 -7.11
N HIS A 83 -6.41 -3.55 -6.76
CA HIS A 83 -7.50 -4.20 -6.03
C HIS A 83 -7.03 -4.70 -4.66
N GLY A 84 -5.93 -4.18 -4.15
CA GLY A 84 -5.56 -4.34 -2.74
C GLY A 84 -6.61 -3.71 -1.85
N GLU A 85 -6.80 -4.30 -0.68
CA GLU A 85 -7.39 -3.55 0.42
C GLU A 85 -6.41 -2.42 0.79
N ASP A 86 -6.92 -1.28 1.27
CA ASP A 86 -6.07 -0.28 1.91
C ASP A 86 -5.57 -0.87 3.23
N SER A 87 -4.63 -1.81 3.16
CA SER A 87 -4.00 -2.40 4.33
C SER A 87 -3.00 -1.40 4.88
N ARG A 88 -3.49 -0.30 5.46
CA ARG A 88 -2.74 0.33 6.55
C ARG A 88 -2.73 -0.72 7.65
N ASN A 89 -1.56 -1.17 8.09
CA ASN A 89 -1.43 -2.04 9.25
C ASN A 89 -1.80 -1.21 10.49
N LEU A 90 -3.08 -0.91 10.68
CA LEU A 90 -3.51 -0.08 11.78
C LEU A 90 -3.46 -0.92 13.06
N ILE A 91 -2.66 -0.44 14.02
CA ILE A 91 -2.71 -0.89 15.40
C ILE A 91 -3.90 -0.18 16.04
N GLU A 92 -4.92 -0.94 16.42
CA GLU A 92 -6.05 -0.44 17.20
C GLU A 92 -5.77 -0.63 18.68
N LEU A 93 -5.81 0.46 19.45
CA LEU A 93 -5.54 0.44 20.87
C LEU A 93 -6.70 1.08 21.63
N GLU A 94 -7.34 0.28 22.50
CA GLU A 94 -8.35 0.80 23.43
C GLU A 94 -7.67 1.57 24.57
N LEU A 95 -8.01 2.85 24.70
CA LEU A 95 -7.48 3.73 25.72
C LEU A 95 -8.06 3.38 27.09
N LYS A 96 -7.28 2.69 27.92
CA LYS A 96 -7.64 2.43 29.33
C LYS A 96 -7.57 3.69 30.21
N SER A 97 -6.72 4.63 29.81
CA SER A 97 -6.57 5.97 30.39
C SER A 97 -6.63 7.01 29.28
N PRO A 98 -6.97 8.28 29.58
CA PRO A 98 -7.02 9.30 28.55
C PRO A 98 -5.66 9.48 27.86
N LEU A 99 -5.70 9.65 26.54
CA LEU A 99 -4.55 10.06 25.75
C LEU A 99 -4.36 11.56 25.94
N HIS A 100 -3.15 11.97 26.32
CA HIS A 100 -2.81 13.37 26.57
C HIS A 100 -1.75 13.88 25.58
N GLY A 101 -1.69 15.19 25.37
CA GLY A 101 -0.70 15.85 24.51
C GLY A 101 -1.32 16.87 23.56
N GLU A 102 -0.79 16.97 22.35
CA GLU A 102 -1.29 17.88 21.29
C GLU A 102 -2.74 17.55 20.90
N TRP A 103 -3.12 16.29 21.05
CA TRP A 103 -4.51 15.85 20.92
C TRP A 103 -4.91 15.06 22.17
N THR A 104 -6.08 15.36 22.71
CA THR A 104 -6.64 14.69 23.89
C THR A 104 -7.81 13.80 23.49
N VAL A 105 -7.75 12.53 23.89
CA VAL A 105 -8.82 11.53 23.64
C VAL A 105 -9.21 10.88 24.97
N PRO A 106 -10.50 10.85 25.35
CA PRO A 106 -10.93 10.22 26.60
C PRO A 106 -10.65 8.71 26.63
N ALA A 107 -10.59 8.16 27.84
CA ALA A 107 -10.58 6.70 28.02
C ALA A 107 -11.84 6.05 27.42
N GLY A 108 -11.74 4.77 27.05
CA GLY A 108 -12.79 4.02 26.37
C GLY A 108 -12.96 4.37 24.89
N HIS A 109 -12.01 5.07 24.28
CA HIS A 109 -11.93 5.24 22.83
C HIS A 109 -10.90 4.27 22.25
N ILE A 110 -11.06 3.92 20.97
CA ILE A 110 -10.08 3.18 20.20
C ILE A 110 -9.29 4.18 19.38
N VAL A 111 -7.96 4.21 19.57
CA VAL A 111 -7.07 4.95 18.70
C VAL A 111 -6.50 4.04 17.63
N GLN A 112 -6.43 4.53 16.40
CA GLN A 112 -5.88 3.84 15.26
C GLN A 112 -4.51 4.43 14.94
N ILE A 113 -3.48 3.59 14.98
CA ILE A 113 -2.08 3.99 14.82
C ILE A 113 -1.52 3.28 13.59
N ASP A 114 -0.87 4.03 12.70
CA ASP A 114 -0.12 3.48 11.58
C ASP A 114 1.38 3.39 11.95
N PRO A 115 1.94 2.20 12.21
CA PRO A 115 3.34 2.02 12.56
C PRO A 115 4.27 2.11 11.34
N ASP A 116 3.73 1.94 10.13
CA ASP A 116 4.49 1.86 8.88
C ASP A 116 4.55 3.21 8.14
N SER A 117 3.72 4.18 8.56
CA SER A 117 3.73 5.53 8.00
C SER A 117 5.00 6.30 8.33
N THR A 118 5.41 7.20 7.43
CA THR A 118 6.44 8.21 7.71
C THR A 118 6.00 8.99 8.95
N LEU A 119 6.89 9.08 9.96
CA LEU A 119 6.61 9.78 11.22
C LEU A 119 6.52 11.31 10.98
N GLU A 120 5.38 11.74 10.48
CA GLU A 120 5.01 13.14 10.24
C GLU A 120 3.71 13.46 11.00
N GLY A 121 3.50 14.73 11.39
CA GLY A 121 2.30 15.10 12.14
C GLY A 121 2.27 14.55 13.57
N ILE A 122 1.13 14.02 14.01
CA ILE A 122 0.92 13.52 15.38
C ILE A 122 1.26 12.04 15.47
N VAL A 123 2.10 11.66 16.42
CA VAL A 123 2.49 10.28 16.72
C VAL A 123 2.08 9.90 18.13
N ILE A 124 1.82 8.62 18.34
CA ILE A 124 1.58 8.05 19.66
C ILE A 124 2.91 7.57 20.23
N THR A 125 3.24 8.04 21.43
CA THR A 125 4.44 7.64 22.18
C THR A 125 4.02 6.98 23.48
N GLU A 126 4.56 5.80 23.75
CA GLU A 126 4.43 5.09 25.03
C GLU A 126 5.60 5.49 25.94
N LEU A 127 5.28 6.03 27.12
CA LEU A 127 6.26 6.38 28.16
C LEU A 127 6.69 5.12 28.94
N ASP A 128 7.78 5.22 29.70
CA ASP A 128 8.32 4.10 30.50
C ASP A 128 7.33 3.55 31.55
N ASP A 129 6.35 4.36 31.96
CA ASP A 129 5.29 3.98 32.89
C ASP A 129 4.03 3.41 32.20
N GLY A 130 4.08 3.21 30.87
CA GLY A 130 3.01 2.65 30.06
C GLY A 130 1.91 3.66 29.68
N ARG A 131 2.05 4.94 30.01
CA ARG A 131 1.10 5.98 29.55
C ARG A 131 1.36 6.33 28.09
N LEU A 132 0.27 6.60 27.37
CA LEU A 132 0.32 7.03 25.97
C LEU A 132 0.22 8.55 25.88
N PHE A 133 1.01 9.13 24.98
CA PHE A 133 1.00 10.56 24.67
C PHE A 133 0.93 10.79 23.15
N ALA A 134 0.11 11.76 22.74
CA ALA A 134 0.04 12.25 21.37
C ALA A 134 0.95 13.48 21.21
N LEU A 135 2.03 13.33 20.44
CA LEU A 135 3.04 14.37 20.27
C LEU A 135 3.29 14.63 18.78
N PRO A 136 3.66 15.86 18.37
CA PRO A 136 4.24 16.09 17.07
C PRO A 136 5.49 15.22 16.88
N ALA A 137 5.68 14.60 15.72
CA ALA A 137 6.77 13.66 15.44
C ALA A 137 8.17 14.23 15.77
N GLN A 138 8.34 15.53 15.52
CA GLN A 138 9.56 16.30 15.81
C GLN A 138 9.94 16.30 17.30
N LEU A 139 8.94 16.19 18.18
CA LEU A 139 9.09 16.23 19.63
C LEU A 139 9.10 14.84 20.27
N ALA A 140 8.79 13.79 19.51
CA ALA A 140 8.69 12.42 20.01
C ALA A 140 10.06 11.77 20.27
N ALA A 141 11.12 12.25 19.61
CA ALA A 141 12.46 11.72 19.76
C ALA A 141 12.94 11.79 21.22
N GLY A 142 13.31 10.63 21.79
CA GLY A 142 13.83 10.51 23.15
C GLY A 142 12.81 10.70 24.28
N ARG A 143 11.51 10.77 23.97
CA ARG A 143 10.44 10.92 24.98
C ARG A 143 9.78 9.60 25.39
N GLY A 144 10.06 8.52 24.68
CA GLY A 144 9.51 7.19 24.93
C GLY A 144 9.59 6.33 23.66
N ARG A 145 8.86 5.22 23.65
CA ARG A 145 8.73 4.34 22.49
C ARG A 145 7.67 4.90 21.54
N VAL A 146 8.07 5.31 20.34
CA VAL A 146 7.12 5.73 19.30
C VAL A 146 6.38 4.50 18.77
N MET A 147 5.07 4.49 18.89
CA MET A 147 4.20 3.41 18.40
C MET A 147 3.81 3.56 16.93
N GLY A 148 3.76 4.80 16.43
CA GLY A 148 3.39 5.12 15.06
C GLY A 148 2.61 6.42 14.95
N GLN A 149 2.15 6.75 13.75
CA GLN A 149 1.36 7.94 13.47
C GLN A 149 -0.10 7.74 13.87
N LEU A 150 -0.71 8.73 14.53
CA LEU A 150 -2.13 8.69 14.85
C LEU A 150 -2.96 8.96 13.60
N VAL A 151 -3.80 8.00 13.22
CA VAL A 151 -4.69 8.08 12.03
C VAL A 151 -6.10 8.50 12.41
N GLY A 152 -6.57 8.12 13.60
CA GLY A 152 -7.91 8.47 14.07
C GLY A 152 -8.20 8.01 15.50
N ALA A 153 -9.31 8.50 16.03
CA ALA A 153 -9.88 8.08 17.30
C ALA A 153 -11.38 7.83 17.12
N LEU A 154 -11.84 6.64 17.50
CA LEU A 154 -13.23 6.21 17.43
C LEU A 154 -13.78 6.01 18.84
N ALA A 155 -15.02 6.42 19.08
CA ALA A 155 -15.70 6.05 20.33
C ALA A 155 -15.92 4.54 20.34
N ALA A 156 -15.55 3.84 21.41
CA ALA A 156 -15.89 2.43 21.53
C ALA A 156 -17.42 2.33 21.68
N PHE A 157 -18.09 1.80 20.67
CA PHE A 157 -19.51 1.45 20.79
C PHE A 157 -19.60 0.27 21.75
N LYS A 158 -20.09 0.54 22.97
CA LYS A 158 -20.61 -0.54 23.82
C LYS A 158 -21.93 -0.98 23.21
N GLU A 159 -21.94 -2.15 22.57
CA GLU A 159 -23.20 -2.86 22.37
C GLU A 159 -23.87 -3.04 23.74
N LYS A 160 -25.10 -2.53 23.84
CA LYS A 160 -25.96 -2.65 25.03
C LYS A 160 -26.72 -3.96 24.98
#